data_AF-A0A0J7KA62-F1
#
_entry.id   AF-A0A0J7KA62-F1
#
_cell.length_a   1.000
_cell.length_b   1.000
_cell.length_c   1.000
_cell.angle_alpha   90.00
_cell.angle_beta   90.00
_cell.angle_gamma   90.00
#
_symmetry.space_group_name_H-M   'P 1'
#
loop_
_entity.id
_entity.type
_entity.pdbx_description
1 polymer ?
#
loop_
_entity_poly.entity_id
_entity_poly.type
_entity_poly.pdbx_seq_one_letter_code
_entity_poly.pdbx_strand_id
1 'polypeptide(L)'
;MSGKFKSLQALVKEKNPQCIWTHCMIHREALAAKELSPGLNIVFTTVVTVINYIKMRPLKSRLFSELCKDMGAEHSVLLFYCETRWLSRGKCLQRVYELRNEIAIFLEEENREEAENFRNDLFIMKLSYLVDIFEKSNILNLQFQGKNTHILQMNDKVNSFCRKLELWNANVKQKNLEMFKHVDECVKTYKAEEQHIRVLFKTIENHLTILVKNFKKIL
;
A
#
# COMPACT_ATOMS: atom_id res chain seq x y z
N MET A 1 9.31 -21.06 -8.47
CA MET A 1 10.50 -21.55 -7.72
C MET A 1 10.23 -22.83 -6.93
N SER A 2 9.02 -23.06 -6.41
CA SER A 2 8.65 -24.22 -5.58
C SER A 2 7.79 -25.29 -6.28
N GLY A 3 7.90 -25.42 -7.61
CA GLY A 3 7.09 -26.38 -8.39
C GLY A 3 7.52 -27.83 -8.16
N LYS A 4 6.61 -28.78 -8.42
CA LYS A 4 6.88 -30.22 -8.19
C LYS A 4 7.82 -30.84 -9.24
N PHE A 5 7.86 -30.29 -10.45
CA PHE A 5 8.64 -30.80 -11.57
C PHE A 5 9.58 -29.73 -12.11
N LYS A 6 10.88 -30.05 -12.25
CA LYS A 6 11.92 -29.18 -12.81
C LYS A 6 12.01 -27.77 -12.20
N SER A 7 11.50 -27.56 -10.99
CA SER A 7 11.66 -26.30 -10.28
C SER A 7 13.02 -26.25 -9.56
N LEU A 8 13.48 -25.05 -9.20
CA LEU A 8 14.68 -24.90 -8.39
C LEU A 8 14.62 -25.74 -7.10
N GLN A 9 13.49 -25.73 -6.38
CA GLN A 9 13.32 -26.55 -5.18
C GLN A 9 13.47 -28.05 -5.47
N ALA A 10 12.86 -28.54 -6.56
CA ALA A 10 12.93 -29.95 -6.94
C ALA A 10 14.36 -30.37 -7.29
N LEU A 11 15.06 -29.56 -8.10
CA LEU A 11 16.45 -29.81 -8.52
C LEU A 11 17.43 -29.76 -7.34
N VAL A 12 17.24 -28.83 -6.40
CA VAL A 12 18.07 -28.77 -5.18
C VAL A 12 17.84 -29.99 -4.30
N LYS A 13 16.59 -30.42 -4.11
CA LYS A 13 16.26 -31.62 -3.33
C LYS A 13 16.75 -32.92 -3.96
N GLU A 14 16.83 -32.99 -5.29
CA GLU A 14 17.43 -34.13 -5.99
C GLU A 14 18.91 -34.29 -5.66
N LYS A 15 19.65 -33.17 -5.55
CA LYS A 15 21.07 -33.18 -5.19
C LYS A 15 21.32 -33.29 -3.68
N ASN A 16 20.44 -32.74 -2.86
CA ASN A 16 20.52 -32.82 -1.39
C ASN A 16 19.11 -33.01 -0.79
N PRO A 17 18.68 -34.26 -0.55
CA PRO A 17 17.35 -34.56 -0.02
C PRO A 17 17.08 -33.98 1.38
N GLN A 18 18.14 -33.74 2.15
CA GLN A 18 18.05 -33.18 3.51
C GLN A 18 17.85 -31.66 3.51
N CYS A 19 17.94 -30.99 2.36
CA CYS A 19 17.74 -29.56 2.27
C CYS A 19 16.29 -29.17 2.62
N ILE A 20 16.16 -28.31 3.64
CA ILE A 20 14.88 -27.72 4.01
C ILE A 20 14.63 -26.49 3.14
N TRP A 21 13.50 -26.48 2.45
CA TRP A 21 13.07 -25.33 1.64
C TRP A 21 12.05 -24.52 2.43
N THR A 22 12.33 -23.25 2.64
CA THR A 22 11.40 -22.31 3.27
C THR A 22 11.10 -21.16 2.32
N HIS A 23 9.88 -20.63 2.39
CA HIS A 23 9.52 -19.43 1.65
C HIS A 23 10.13 -18.20 2.34
N CYS A 24 10.59 -17.24 1.54
CA CYS A 24 11.08 -15.96 2.05
C CYS A 24 9.96 -15.24 2.83
N MET A 25 10.24 -14.81 4.06
CA MET A 25 9.26 -14.14 4.91
C MET A 25 8.75 -12.83 4.27
N ILE A 26 9.62 -12.10 3.58
CA ILE A 26 9.25 -10.89 2.81
C ILE A 26 8.18 -11.22 1.76
N HIS A 27 8.30 -12.36 1.09
CA HIS A 27 7.30 -12.78 0.12
C HIS A 27 5.99 -13.18 0.79
N ARG A 28 6.03 -13.90 1.91
CA ARG A 28 4.82 -14.25 2.69
C ARG A 28 4.12 -12.99 3.21
N GLU A 29 4.86 -12.02 3.73
CA GLU A 29 4.35 -10.71 4.17
C GLU A 29 3.64 -9.96 3.03
N ALA A 30 4.29 -9.83 1.87
CA ALA A 30 3.71 -9.18 0.71
C ALA A 30 2.41 -9.86 0.26
N LEU A 31 2.33 -11.19 0.32
CA LEU A 31 1.10 -11.93 0.04
C LEU A 31 0.02 -11.69 1.09
N ALA A 32 0.37 -11.66 2.37
CA ALA A 32 -0.58 -11.42 3.46
C ALA A 32 -1.21 -10.02 3.39
N ALA A 33 -0.43 -9.02 2.99
CA ALA A 33 -0.86 -7.63 2.84
C ALA A 33 -1.47 -7.32 1.46
N LYS A 34 -1.51 -8.27 0.52
CA LYS A 34 -2.01 -8.03 -0.84
C LYS A 34 -3.53 -7.81 -0.89
N GLU A 35 -4.27 -8.52 -0.04
CA GLU A 35 -5.73 -8.55 -0.06
C GLU A 35 -6.32 -7.23 0.43
N LEU A 36 -7.04 -6.54 -0.46
CA LEU A 36 -7.76 -5.30 -0.16
C LEU A 36 -9.26 -5.54 -0.20
N SER A 37 -10.01 -4.83 0.65
CA SER A 37 -11.48 -4.80 0.53
C SER A 37 -11.90 -4.15 -0.81
N PRO A 38 -13.09 -4.45 -1.35
CA PRO A 38 -13.50 -3.91 -2.66
C PRO A 38 -13.34 -2.40 -2.80
N GLY A 39 -13.74 -1.64 -1.75
CA GLY A 39 -13.62 -0.18 -1.74
C GLY A 39 -12.19 0.34 -1.73
N LEU A 40 -11.24 -0.37 -1.11
CA LEU A 40 -9.82 -0.03 -1.14
C LEU A 40 -9.16 -0.49 -2.44
N ASN A 41 -9.59 -1.63 -2.98
CA ASN A 41 -9.08 -2.15 -4.23
C ASN A 41 -9.40 -1.20 -5.39
N ILE A 42 -10.61 -0.64 -5.43
CA ILE A 42 -10.98 0.39 -6.43
C ILE A 42 -9.99 1.56 -6.38
N VAL A 43 -9.76 2.14 -5.19
CA VAL A 43 -8.81 3.26 -5.01
C VAL A 43 -7.41 2.87 -5.48
N PHE A 44 -6.94 1.69 -5.07
CA PHE A 44 -5.62 1.21 -5.45
C PHE A 44 -5.50 1.01 -6.97
N THR A 45 -6.49 0.41 -7.62
CA THR A 45 -6.48 0.20 -9.07
C THR A 45 -6.55 1.52 -9.84
N THR A 46 -7.37 2.48 -9.40
CA THR A 46 -7.42 3.81 -10.00
C THR A 46 -6.06 4.50 -9.94
N VAL A 47 -5.39 4.47 -8.79
CA VAL A 47 -4.04 5.03 -8.64
C VAL A 47 -3.06 4.37 -9.61
N VAL A 48 -3.06 3.04 -9.72
CA VAL A 48 -2.18 2.33 -10.66
C VAL A 48 -2.46 2.71 -12.10
N THR A 49 -3.74 2.83 -12.48
CA THR A 49 -4.15 3.28 -13.82
C THR A 49 -3.61 4.67 -14.14
N VAL A 50 -3.73 5.61 -13.20
CA VAL A 50 -3.24 6.99 -13.36
C VAL A 50 -1.72 7.05 -13.45
N ILE A 51 -1.01 6.34 -12.57
CA ILE A 51 0.46 6.24 -12.63
C ILE A 51 0.87 5.73 -14.02
N ASN A 52 0.29 4.63 -14.47
CA ASN A 52 0.64 4.04 -15.76
C ASN A 52 0.33 5.00 -16.90
N TYR A 53 -0.82 5.67 -16.88
CA TYR A 53 -1.19 6.63 -17.91
C TYR A 53 -0.14 7.75 -18.07
N ILE A 54 0.30 8.35 -16.97
CA ILE A 54 1.30 9.43 -16.96
C ILE A 54 2.70 8.89 -17.30
N LYS A 55 3.07 7.73 -16.76
CA LYS A 55 4.45 7.19 -16.84
C LYS A 55 4.75 6.41 -18.12
N MET A 56 3.76 5.84 -18.79
CA MET A 56 3.98 5.04 -20.01
C MET A 56 4.36 5.89 -21.22
N ARG A 57 4.04 7.20 -21.22
CA ARG A 57 4.34 8.11 -22.32
C ARG A 57 5.35 9.17 -21.87
N PRO A 58 6.56 9.26 -22.49
CA PRO A 58 7.57 10.24 -22.12
C PRO A 58 7.06 11.69 -22.15
N LEU A 59 6.24 12.03 -23.14
CA LEU A 59 5.64 13.36 -23.24
C LEU A 59 4.73 13.67 -22.04
N LYS A 60 3.85 12.74 -21.64
CA LYS A 60 2.95 12.93 -20.50
C LYS A 60 3.73 13.07 -19.19
N SER A 61 4.77 12.27 -19.00
CA SER A 61 5.67 12.39 -17.86
C SER A 61 6.36 13.76 -17.81
N ARG A 62 6.78 14.30 -18.96
CA ARG A 62 7.38 15.64 -19.04
C ARG A 62 6.36 16.74 -18.73
N LEU A 63 5.18 16.70 -19.36
CA LEU A 63 4.12 17.69 -19.14
C LEU A 63 3.66 17.71 -17.68
N PHE A 64 3.43 16.54 -17.09
CA PHE A 64 3.11 16.42 -15.67
C PHE A 64 4.23 16.99 -14.78
N SER A 65 5.50 16.79 -15.17
CA SER A 65 6.64 17.31 -14.41
C SER A 65 6.72 18.84 -14.44
N GLU A 66 6.45 19.46 -15.58
CA GLU A 66 6.35 20.91 -15.68
C GLU A 66 5.16 21.45 -14.85
N LEU A 67 3.97 20.83 -14.97
CA LEU A 67 2.83 21.21 -14.14
C LEU A 67 3.14 21.17 -12.64
N CYS A 68 3.81 20.11 -12.16
CA CYS A 68 4.21 20.01 -10.76
C CYS A 68 5.16 21.14 -10.34
N LYS A 69 6.10 21.54 -11.21
CA LYS A 69 7.03 22.64 -10.93
C LYS A 69 6.30 23.98 -10.89
N ASP A 70 5.40 24.21 -11.83
CA ASP A 70 4.61 25.44 -11.90
C ASP A 70 3.70 25.60 -10.68
N MET A 71 3.19 24.50 -10.14
CA MET A 71 2.41 24.47 -8.89
C MET A 71 3.27 24.51 -7.61
N GLY A 72 4.60 24.51 -7.73
CA GLY A 72 5.51 24.55 -6.58
C GLY A 72 5.51 23.27 -5.74
N ALA A 73 5.16 22.12 -6.32
CA ALA A 73 5.16 20.85 -5.61
C ALA A 73 6.57 20.42 -5.21
N GLU A 74 6.71 19.79 -4.03
CA GLU A 74 7.98 19.23 -3.54
C GLU A 74 8.56 18.16 -4.49
N HIS A 75 7.67 17.48 -5.20
CA HIS A 75 8.02 16.43 -6.15
C HIS A 75 7.49 16.76 -7.54
N SER A 76 8.28 16.46 -8.56
CA SER A 76 7.90 16.73 -9.96
C SER A 76 7.70 15.47 -10.78
N VAL A 77 7.76 14.29 -10.16
CA VAL A 77 7.73 13.00 -10.88
C VAL A 77 7.03 11.94 -10.05
N LEU A 78 6.12 11.19 -10.69
CA LEU A 78 5.54 9.96 -10.14
C LEU A 78 6.52 8.79 -10.21
N LEU A 79 6.45 7.92 -9.20
CA LEU A 79 7.18 6.65 -9.18
C LEU A 79 6.46 5.62 -10.05
N PHE A 80 7.24 4.81 -10.78
CA PHE A 80 6.67 3.73 -11.58
C PHE A 80 6.22 2.58 -10.69
N TYR A 81 4.96 2.18 -10.82
CA TYR A 81 4.41 1.05 -10.09
C TYR A 81 4.79 -0.28 -10.77
N CYS A 82 5.29 -1.23 -9.99
CA CYS A 82 5.52 -2.60 -10.44
C CYS A 82 5.08 -3.59 -9.36
N GLU A 83 4.18 -4.51 -9.71
CA GLU A 83 3.57 -5.46 -8.75
C GLU A 83 4.63 -6.31 -8.03
N THR A 84 5.72 -6.67 -8.70
CA THR A 84 6.78 -7.50 -8.12
C THR A 84 7.67 -6.76 -7.12
N ARG A 85 7.66 -5.42 -7.11
CA ARG A 85 8.48 -4.58 -6.25
C ARG A 85 7.67 -4.04 -5.08
N TRP A 86 7.30 -4.92 -4.14
CA TRP A 86 6.44 -4.61 -2.99
C TRP A 86 6.78 -3.29 -2.25
N LEU A 87 8.05 -3.07 -1.87
CA LEU A 87 8.48 -1.83 -1.18
C LEU A 87 8.17 -0.55 -1.98
N SER A 88 8.09 -0.65 -3.30
CA SER A 88 7.75 0.48 -4.16
C SER A 88 6.27 0.87 -4.06
N ARG A 89 5.39 -0.06 -3.65
CA ARG A 89 3.95 0.16 -3.56
C ARG A 89 3.60 1.28 -2.58
N GLY A 90 4.14 1.22 -1.37
CA GLY A 90 3.93 2.26 -0.35
C GLY A 90 4.46 3.63 -0.79
N LYS A 91 5.69 3.66 -1.33
CA LYS A 91 6.30 4.90 -1.85
C LYS A 91 5.52 5.49 -3.04
N CYS A 92 4.99 4.66 -3.93
CA CYS A 92 4.17 5.12 -5.05
C CYS A 92 2.87 5.77 -4.55
N LEU A 93 2.19 5.12 -3.60
CA LEU A 93 0.95 5.67 -3.02
C LEU A 93 1.21 6.98 -2.29
N GLN A 94 2.30 7.05 -1.51
CA GLN A 94 2.71 8.29 -0.84
C GLN A 94 2.95 9.42 -1.86
N ARG A 95 3.72 9.16 -2.92
CA ARG A 95 3.98 10.14 -3.99
C ARG A 95 2.71 10.62 -4.67
N VAL A 96 1.75 9.72 -4.90
CA VAL A 96 0.45 10.07 -5.49
C VAL A 96 -0.39 10.89 -4.54
N TYR A 97 -0.36 10.59 -3.24
CA TYR A 97 -1.07 11.37 -2.24
C TYR A 97 -0.51 12.79 -2.12
N GLU A 98 0.82 12.93 -2.12
CA GLU A 98 1.51 14.23 -2.11
C GLU A 98 1.14 15.06 -3.35
N LEU A 99 1.09 14.42 -4.54
CA LEU A 99 0.82 15.06 -5.82
C LEU A 99 -0.65 15.02 -6.26
N ARG A 100 -1.58 14.76 -5.34
CA ARG A 100 -3.00 14.51 -5.67
C ARG A 100 -3.66 15.69 -6.39
N ASN A 101 -3.24 16.92 -6.09
CA ASN A 101 -3.81 18.13 -6.68
C ASN A 101 -3.35 18.31 -8.12
N GLU A 102 -2.05 18.15 -8.35
CA GLU A 102 -1.39 18.18 -9.65
C GLU A 102 -1.93 17.06 -10.55
N ILE A 103 -2.11 15.86 -9.99
CA ILE A 103 -2.71 14.72 -10.70
C ILE A 103 -4.12 15.05 -11.14
N ALA A 104 -4.94 15.61 -10.26
CA ALA A 104 -6.32 15.93 -10.59
C ALA A 104 -6.41 16.97 -11.72
N ILE A 105 -5.64 18.06 -11.64
CA ILE A 105 -5.60 19.10 -12.69
C ILE A 105 -5.12 18.51 -14.02
N PHE A 106 -4.04 17.73 -13.98
CA PHE A 106 -3.52 17.07 -15.18
C PHE A 106 -4.56 16.16 -15.85
N LEU A 107 -5.33 15.41 -15.06
CA LEU A 107 -6.38 14.53 -15.56
C LEU A 107 -7.59 15.30 -16.09
N GLU A 108 -7.95 16.45 -15.49
CA GLU A 108 -8.99 17.36 -15.98
C GLU A 108 -8.63 17.90 -17.37
N GLU A 109 -7.39 18.38 -17.56
CA GLU A 109 -6.90 18.86 -18.86
C GLU A 109 -6.91 17.76 -19.94
N GLU A 110 -6.65 16.52 -19.52
CA GLU A 110 -6.68 15.33 -20.39
C GLU A 110 -8.08 14.72 -20.56
N ASN A 111 -9.13 15.34 -19.99
CA ASN A 111 -10.52 14.86 -20.02
C ASN A 111 -10.67 13.41 -19.53
N ARG A 112 -10.04 13.09 -18.40
CA ARG A 112 -10.04 11.76 -17.79
C ARG A 112 -11.04 11.69 -16.64
N GLU A 113 -11.89 10.67 -16.67
CA GLU A 113 -12.89 10.43 -15.60
C GLU A 113 -12.24 10.21 -14.23
N GLU A 114 -11.01 9.71 -14.19
CA GLU A 114 -10.28 9.51 -12.93
C GLU A 114 -10.00 10.83 -12.18
N ALA A 115 -10.08 11.99 -12.85
CA ALA A 115 -9.97 13.30 -12.19
C ALA A 115 -10.96 13.46 -11.04
N GLU A 116 -12.21 13.07 -11.25
CA GLU A 116 -13.29 13.16 -10.26
C GLU A 116 -12.96 12.36 -8.98
N ASN A 117 -12.22 11.26 -9.11
CA ASN A 117 -11.78 10.51 -7.95
C ASN A 117 -10.85 11.33 -7.05
N PHE A 118 -9.94 12.12 -7.62
CA PHE A 118 -9.03 12.97 -6.86
C PHE A 118 -9.68 14.26 -6.33
N ARG A 119 -10.93 14.52 -6.71
CA ARG A 119 -11.80 15.56 -6.10
C ARG A 119 -12.77 15.01 -5.06
N ASN A 120 -12.91 13.69 -4.96
CA ASN A 120 -13.82 13.04 -4.03
C ASN A 120 -13.16 12.81 -2.66
N ASP A 121 -13.71 13.42 -1.60
CA ASP A 121 -13.18 13.31 -0.24
C ASP A 121 -13.05 11.87 0.25
N LEU A 122 -14.05 11.01 -0.02
CA LEU A 122 -14.01 9.62 0.40
C LEU A 122 -12.89 8.83 -0.30
N PHE A 123 -12.61 9.13 -1.56
CA PHE A 123 -11.49 8.56 -2.28
C PHE A 123 -10.16 9.01 -1.68
N ILE A 124 -9.99 10.31 -1.41
CA ILE A 124 -8.77 10.87 -0.82
C ILE A 124 -8.52 10.29 0.58
N MET A 125 -9.57 10.17 1.41
CA MET A 125 -9.46 9.56 2.74
C MET A 125 -9.09 8.08 2.70
N LYS A 126 -9.62 7.32 1.72
CA LYS A 126 -9.21 5.93 1.53
C LYS A 126 -7.78 5.83 1.01
N LEU A 127 -7.36 6.74 0.12
CA LEU A 127 -6.00 6.82 -0.38
C LEU A 127 -5.01 7.12 0.76
N SER A 128 -5.30 8.10 1.62
CA SER A 128 -4.45 8.42 2.78
C SER A 128 -4.31 7.23 3.73
N TYR A 129 -5.39 6.48 3.97
CA TYR A 129 -5.30 5.25 4.75
C TYR A 129 -4.40 4.20 4.08
N LEU A 130 -4.50 4.04 2.75
CA LEU A 130 -3.60 3.15 2.02
C LEU A 130 -2.14 3.58 2.18
N VAL A 131 -1.83 4.88 2.10
CA VAL A 131 -0.47 5.39 2.36
C VAL A 131 0.00 4.95 3.75
N ASP A 132 -0.80 5.20 4.79
CA ASP A 132 -0.43 4.87 6.17
C ASP A 132 -0.21 3.36 6.38
N ILE A 133 -1.14 2.50 5.93
CA ILE A 133 -1.03 1.05 6.18
C ILE A 133 0.12 0.42 5.39
N PHE A 134 0.35 0.86 4.14
CA PHE A 134 1.48 0.37 3.35
C PHE A 134 2.82 0.88 3.89
N GLU A 135 2.88 2.06 4.51
CA GLU A 135 4.06 2.50 5.25
C GLU A 135 4.36 1.54 6.41
N LYS A 136 3.34 1.13 7.20
CA LYS A 136 3.54 0.20 8.31
C LYS A 136 4.02 -1.18 7.83
N SER A 137 3.46 -1.69 6.72
CA SER A 137 3.95 -2.92 6.07
C SER A 137 5.40 -2.77 5.57
N ASN A 138 5.74 -1.62 4.99
CA ASN A 138 7.09 -1.34 4.52
C ASN A 138 8.12 -1.33 5.66
N ILE A 139 7.76 -0.77 6.83
CA ILE A 139 8.59 -0.80 8.03
C ILE A 139 8.85 -2.26 8.47
N LEU A 140 7.80 -3.09 8.53
CA LEU A 140 7.96 -4.51 8.86
C LEU A 140 8.87 -5.23 7.85
N ASN A 141 8.69 -4.96 6.56
CA ASN A 141 9.50 -5.56 5.50
C ASN A 141 10.99 -5.19 5.64
N LEU A 142 11.30 -3.92 5.91
CA LEU A 142 12.68 -3.46 6.15
C LEU A 142 13.28 -4.12 7.39
N GLN A 143 12.49 -4.39 8.43
CA GLN A 143 12.96 -5.13 9.60
C GLN A 143 13.37 -6.57 9.26
N PHE A 144 12.83 -7.20 8.21
CA PHE A 144 13.27 -8.52 7.75
C PHE A 144 14.60 -8.47 6.99
N GLN A 145 14.97 -7.32 6.44
CA GLN A 145 16.20 -7.12 5.65
C GLN A 145 17.40 -6.73 6.53
N GLY A 146 17.21 -6.58 7.84
CA GLY A 146 18.29 -6.24 8.78
C GLY A 146 19.35 -7.33 8.86
N LYS A 147 20.61 -6.92 9.04
CA LYS A 147 21.74 -7.84 9.26
C LYS A 147 21.44 -8.76 10.46
N ASN A 148 21.81 -10.03 10.34
CA ASN A 148 21.63 -11.07 11.37
C ASN A 148 20.18 -11.41 11.74
N THR A 149 19.19 -11.10 10.89
CA THR A 149 17.80 -11.52 11.13
C THR A 149 17.62 -13.01 10.85
N HIS A 150 17.20 -13.79 11.85
CA HIS A 150 16.88 -15.22 11.71
C HIS A 150 15.38 -15.50 11.83
N ILE A 151 14.97 -16.74 11.51
CA ILE A 151 13.55 -17.11 11.37
C ILE A 151 12.71 -16.86 12.64
N LEU A 152 13.25 -17.12 13.83
CA LEU A 152 12.54 -16.87 15.10
C LEU A 152 12.27 -15.36 15.30
N GLN A 153 13.28 -14.50 15.06
CA GLN A 153 13.10 -13.05 15.10
C GLN A 153 12.09 -12.55 14.05
N MET A 154 12.06 -13.16 12.86
CA MET A 154 11.04 -12.83 11.86
C MET A 154 9.64 -13.20 12.36
N ASN A 155 9.49 -14.37 12.99
CA ASN A 155 8.23 -14.81 13.58
C ASN A 155 7.77 -13.85 14.69
N ASP A 156 8.67 -13.43 15.59
CA ASP A 156 8.38 -12.46 16.64
C ASP A 156 7.95 -11.10 16.08
N LYS A 157 8.62 -10.62 15.02
CA LYS A 157 8.27 -9.37 14.32
C LYS A 157 6.88 -9.45 13.70
N VAL A 158 6.52 -10.57 13.05
CA VAL A 158 5.17 -10.79 12.50
C VAL A 158 4.13 -10.84 13.61
N ASN A 159 4.40 -11.57 14.71
CA ASN A 159 3.52 -11.62 15.88
C ASN A 159 3.29 -10.24 16.49
N SER A 160 4.35 -9.45 16.64
CA SER A 160 4.26 -8.06 17.11
C SER A 160 3.41 -7.20 16.17
N PHE A 161 3.58 -7.37 14.86
CA PHE A 161 2.77 -6.67 13.87
C PHE A 161 1.29 -7.05 13.93
N CYS A 162 0.97 -8.34 14.09
CA CYS A 162 -0.41 -8.81 14.31
C CYS A 162 -1.05 -8.13 15.52
N ARG A 163 -0.34 -8.07 16.66
CA ARG A 163 -0.82 -7.39 17.88
C ARG A 163 -1.04 -5.90 17.65
N LYS A 164 -0.16 -5.25 16.87
CA LYS A 164 -0.33 -3.84 16.48
C LYS A 164 -1.59 -3.64 15.63
N LEU A 165 -1.82 -4.49 14.63
CA LEU A 165 -3.04 -4.43 13.81
C LEU A 165 -4.31 -4.59 14.66
N GLU A 166 -4.31 -5.52 15.62
CA GLU A 166 -5.42 -5.72 16.57
C GLU A 166 -5.65 -4.48 17.45
N LEU A 167 -4.57 -3.89 17.97
CA LEU A 167 -4.64 -2.64 18.74
C LEU A 167 -5.17 -1.47 17.89
N TRP A 168 -4.66 -1.29 16.68
CA TRP A 168 -5.13 -0.24 15.77
C TRP A 168 -6.61 -0.44 15.42
N ASN A 169 -7.07 -1.67 15.22
CA ASN A 169 -8.48 -1.96 14.99
C ASN A 169 -9.35 -1.62 16.21
N ALA A 170 -8.86 -1.86 17.43
CA ALA A 170 -9.55 -1.45 18.66
C ALA A 170 -9.65 0.08 18.77
N ASN A 171 -8.59 0.81 18.43
CA ASN A 171 -8.58 2.28 18.45
C ASN A 171 -9.51 2.87 17.38
N VAL A 172 -9.53 2.31 16.17
CA VAL A 172 -10.44 2.73 15.08
C VAL A 172 -11.90 2.59 15.52
N LYS A 173 -12.26 1.51 16.23
CA LYS A 173 -13.62 1.33 16.80
C LYS A 173 -13.98 2.41 17.83
N GLN A 174 -12.98 2.96 18.51
CA GLN A 174 -13.13 4.09 19.44
C GLN A 174 -13.03 5.45 18.74
N LYS A 175 -13.05 5.47 17.40
CA LYS A 175 -12.90 6.66 16.56
C LYS A 175 -11.54 7.36 16.68
N ASN A 176 -10.50 6.64 17.10
CA ASN A 176 -9.13 7.17 17.17
C ASN A 176 -8.32 6.68 15.95
N LEU A 177 -7.78 7.63 15.17
CA LEU A 177 -6.94 7.40 13.99
C LEU A 177 -5.49 7.87 14.15
N GLU A 178 -5.04 8.27 15.34
CA GLU A 178 -3.71 8.87 15.57
C GLU A 178 -2.51 8.04 15.06
N MET A 179 -2.68 6.71 14.96
CA MET A 179 -1.65 5.81 14.42
C MET A 179 -1.47 5.91 12.90
N PHE A 180 -2.47 6.45 12.21
CA PHE A 180 -2.54 6.64 10.77
C PHE A 180 -2.58 8.15 10.49
N LYS A 181 -1.39 8.76 10.43
CA LYS A 181 -1.23 10.23 10.41
C LYS A 181 -1.95 10.88 9.22
N HIS A 182 -1.78 10.33 8.03
CA HIS A 182 -2.33 10.95 6.82
C HIS A 182 -3.86 10.91 6.83
N VAL A 183 -4.47 9.79 7.20
CA VAL A 183 -5.94 9.71 7.25
C VAL A 183 -6.52 10.51 8.42
N ASP A 184 -5.86 10.58 9.56
CA ASP A 184 -6.29 11.40 10.69
C ASP A 184 -6.28 12.90 10.34
N GLU A 185 -5.20 13.38 9.74
CA GLU A 185 -5.09 14.75 9.23
C GLU A 185 -6.11 15.03 8.12
N CYS A 186 -6.31 14.06 7.20
CA CYS A 186 -7.28 14.18 6.12
C CYS A 186 -8.71 14.33 6.65
N VAL A 187 -9.13 13.48 7.61
CA VAL A 187 -10.47 13.54 8.20
C VAL A 187 -10.70 14.88 8.90
N LYS A 188 -9.69 15.41 9.60
CA LYS A 188 -9.76 16.71 10.28
C LYS A 188 -9.85 17.89 9.30
N THR A 189 -9.15 17.80 8.17
CA THR A 189 -9.03 18.89 7.20
C THR A 189 -10.27 19.02 6.32
N TYR A 190 -10.77 17.91 5.77
CA TYR A 190 -11.82 17.95 4.74
C TYR A 190 -13.23 18.20 5.29
N LYS A 191 -13.43 18.18 6.63
CA LYS A 191 -14.77 18.26 7.26
C LYS A 191 -15.80 17.37 6.55
N ALA A 192 -15.35 16.18 6.16
CA ALA A 192 -16.11 15.30 5.29
C ALA A 192 -17.48 14.96 5.89
N GLU A 193 -18.46 14.74 5.03
CA GLU A 193 -19.80 14.33 5.44
C GLU A 193 -19.76 13.14 6.41
N GLU A 194 -20.64 13.16 7.41
CA GLU A 194 -20.66 12.11 8.44
C GLU A 194 -20.80 10.70 7.84
N GLN A 195 -21.52 10.59 6.72
CA GLN A 195 -21.65 9.33 5.97
C GLN A 195 -20.30 8.84 5.42
N HIS A 196 -19.48 9.72 4.84
CA HIS A 196 -18.15 9.36 4.34
C HIS A 196 -17.24 8.89 5.47
N ILE A 197 -17.28 9.58 6.61
CA ILE A 197 -16.52 9.20 7.81
C ILE A 197 -16.96 7.80 8.26
N ARG A 198 -18.26 7.53 8.40
CA ARG A 198 -18.79 6.20 8.79
C ARG A 198 -18.33 5.09 7.84
N VAL A 199 -18.39 5.33 6.52
CA VAL A 199 -17.95 4.37 5.50
C VAL A 199 -16.43 4.12 5.60
N LEU A 200 -15.64 5.17 5.82
CA LEU A 200 -14.19 5.07 5.98
C LEU A 200 -13.83 4.21 7.20
N PHE A 201 -14.37 4.51 8.38
CA PHE A 201 -14.11 3.75 9.60
C PHE A 201 -14.43 2.26 9.40
N LYS A 202 -15.59 1.95 8.82
CA LYS A 202 -15.96 0.55 8.52
C LYS A 202 -15.00 -0.12 7.54
N THR A 203 -14.53 0.63 6.54
CA THR A 203 -13.56 0.15 5.56
C THR A 203 -12.22 -0.20 6.22
N ILE A 204 -11.73 0.67 7.12
CA ILE A 204 -10.48 0.47 7.87
C ILE A 204 -10.60 -0.75 8.78
N GLU A 205 -11.66 -0.84 9.58
CA GLU A 205 -11.89 -1.98 10.50
C GLU A 205 -11.90 -3.33 9.77
N ASN A 206 -12.64 -3.39 8.66
CA ASN A 206 -12.74 -4.60 7.85
C ASN A 206 -11.36 -4.97 7.28
N HIS A 207 -10.61 -4.00 6.76
CA HIS A 207 -9.29 -4.24 6.20
C HIS A 207 -8.29 -4.72 7.26
N LEU A 208 -8.23 -4.07 8.43
CA LEU A 208 -7.34 -4.49 9.53
C LEU A 208 -7.67 -5.92 9.99
N THR A 209 -8.95 -6.28 10.05
CA THR A 209 -9.38 -7.64 10.39
C THR A 209 -8.90 -8.68 9.36
N ILE A 210 -8.99 -8.35 8.07
CA ILE A 210 -8.47 -9.19 6.97
C ILE A 210 -6.95 -9.34 7.10
N LEU A 211 -6.22 -8.25 7.34
CA LEU A 211 -4.77 -8.27 7.52
C LEU A 211 -4.37 -9.17 8.70
N VAL A 212 -4.98 -9.02 9.87
CA VAL A 212 -4.70 -9.88 11.04
C VAL A 212 -4.89 -11.37 10.67
N LYS A 213 -6.02 -11.69 10.02
CA LYS A 213 -6.30 -13.07 9.58
C LYS A 213 -5.23 -13.59 8.62
N ASN A 214 -4.77 -12.76 7.69
CA ASN A 214 -3.80 -13.17 6.68
C ASN A 214 -2.38 -13.28 7.24
N PHE A 215 -1.97 -12.34 8.10
CA PHE A 215 -0.67 -12.38 8.76
C PHE A 215 -0.56 -13.56 9.72
N LYS A 216 -1.64 -13.97 10.39
CA LYS A 216 -1.65 -15.20 11.21
C LYS A 216 -1.40 -16.48 10.40
N LYS A 217 -1.71 -16.51 9.10
CA LYS A 217 -1.43 -17.66 8.21
C LYS A 217 0.04 -17.74 7.77
N ILE A 218 0.80 -16.65 7.94
CA ILE A 218 2.21 -16.61 7.53
C ILE A 218 3.20 -16.87 8.67
N LEU A 219 2.70 -17.01 9.89
CA LEU A 219 3.42 -17.62 11.00
C LEU A 219 3.61 -19.12 10.74
#